data_AF-A0A5A4LHW5-F1
#
_entry.id   AF-A0A5A4LHW5-F1
#
_cell.length_a   1.000
_cell.length_b   1.000
_cell.length_c   1.000
_cell.angle_alpha   90.00
_cell.angle_beta   90.00
_cell.angle_gamma   90.00
#
_symmetry.space_group_name_H-M   'P 1'
#
loop_
_entity.id
_entity.type
_entity.pdbx_description
1 polymer ?
#
loop_
_entity_poly.entity_id
_entity_poly.type
_entity_poly.pdbx_seq_one_letter_code
_entity_poly.pdbx_strand_id
1 'polypeptide(L)'
;DLDQRVKEAGIEITFRQSFFSDPSAPVRSLKRQDARIIVGLFYETEARKVFCEVYKEKLYGKRYVWFLIGWYADNWFRIKDPAINCTEAEMAEAVEGHVTTEIVMLNPENTRSISNMTSQEFIEKLQKRLGKNPEETGGFQEAPLAYDAIWALALALNKTSAELVKKGLRLEDFNYNNKNITD
;
A
#
# COMPACT_ATOMS: atom_id res chain seq x y z
N ASP A 1 13.21 -3.18 9.55
CA ASP A 1 12.87 -4.04 8.39
C ASP A 1 12.44 -5.43 8.87
N LEU A 2 11.72 -6.22 8.06
CA LEU A 2 11.17 -7.53 8.47
C LEU A 2 12.27 -8.48 8.98
N ASP A 3 13.39 -8.58 8.25
CA ASP A 3 14.52 -9.47 8.58
C ASP A 3 15.08 -9.22 9.98
N GLN A 4 15.20 -7.94 10.34
CA GLN A 4 15.69 -7.56 11.65
C GLN A 4 14.70 -7.92 12.75
N ARG A 5 13.41 -7.61 12.56
CA ARG A 5 12.37 -7.81 13.58
C ARG A 5 12.11 -9.28 13.86
N VAL A 6 12.11 -10.14 12.84
CA VAL A 6 11.92 -11.59 13.05
C VAL A 6 13.08 -12.19 13.84
N LYS A 7 14.31 -11.75 13.57
CA LYS A 7 15.49 -12.20 14.31
C LYS A 7 15.44 -11.79 15.79
N GLU A 8 15.05 -10.55 16.08
CA GLU A 8 14.84 -10.06 17.45
C GLU A 8 13.75 -10.86 18.18
N ALA A 9 12.74 -11.35 17.46
CA ALA A 9 11.65 -12.17 17.99
C ALA A 9 11.97 -13.68 18.07
N GLY A 10 13.18 -14.11 17.69
CA GLY A 10 13.56 -15.53 17.68
C GLY A 10 12.89 -16.35 16.57
N ILE A 11 12.45 -15.70 15.49
CA ILE A 11 11.88 -16.33 14.29
C ILE A 11 12.93 -16.32 13.18
N GLU A 12 13.08 -17.44 12.47
CA GLU A 12 14.02 -17.58 11.35
C GLU A 12 13.29 -17.64 10.00
N ILE A 13 13.82 -16.91 9.02
CA ILE A 13 13.38 -17.02 7.62
C ILE A 13 14.14 -18.17 6.99
N THR A 14 13.44 -19.29 6.77
CA THR A 14 14.05 -20.52 6.25
C THR A 14 14.36 -20.46 4.75
N PHE A 15 13.62 -19.66 3.99
CA PHE A 15 13.80 -19.56 2.54
C PHE A 15 13.37 -18.22 1.99
N ARG A 16 14.07 -17.73 0.98
CA ARG A 16 13.77 -16.49 0.25
C ARG A 16 13.78 -16.74 -1.24
N GLN A 17 12.80 -16.17 -1.94
CA GLN A 17 12.75 -16.14 -3.40
C GLN A 17 12.44 -14.73 -3.87
N SER A 18 12.96 -14.39 -5.04
CA SER A 18 12.70 -13.14 -5.74
C SER A 18 12.51 -13.43 -7.23
N PHE A 19 11.71 -12.62 -7.90
CA PHE A 19 11.53 -12.68 -9.34
C PHE A 19 11.39 -11.26 -9.90
N PHE A 20 11.67 -11.13 -11.19
CA PHE A 20 11.47 -9.87 -11.91
C PHE A 20 10.16 -9.87 -12.69
N SER A 21 9.90 -10.90 -13.49
CA SER A 21 8.72 -10.98 -14.37
C SER A 21 7.98 -12.31 -14.35
N ASP A 22 8.69 -13.44 -14.21
CA ASP A 22 8.11 -14.78 -14.18
C ASP A 22 8.22 -15.41 -12.76
N PRO A 23 7.08 -15.66 -12.07
CA PRO A 23 7.07 -16.26 -10.74
C PRO A 23 7.11 -17.80 -10.74
N SER A 24 7.07 -18.47 -11.89
CA SER A 24 6.91 -19.93 -11.99
C SER A 24 8.01 -20.72 -11.27
N ALA A 25 9.28 -20.34 -11.49
CA ALA A 25 10.41 -20.99 -10.81
C ALA A 25 10.42 -20.75 -9.28
N PRO A 26 10.24 -19.51 -8.78
CA PRO A 26 10.03 -19.24 -7.35
C PRO A 26 8.94 -20.08 -6.69
N VAL A 27 7.75 -20.15 -7.29
CA VAL A 27 6.60 -20.86 -6.73
C VAL A 27 6.88 -22.37 -6.63
N ARG A 28 7.46 -22.96 -7.68
CA ARG A 28 7.93 -24.37 -7.65
C ARG A 28 8.97 -24.61 -6.56
N SER A 29 9.85 -23.64 -6.36
CA SER A 29 10.88 -23.71 -5.32
C SER A 29 10.26 -23.70 -3.91
N LEU A 30 9.28 -22.82 -3.65
CA LEU A 30 8.54 -22.78 -2.38
C LEU A 30 7.87 -24.12 -2.06
N LYS A 31 7.21 -24.73 -3.05
CA LYS A 31 6.59 -26.04 -2.91
C LYS A 31 7.62 -27.14 -2.60
N ARG A 32 8.75 -27.15 -3.33
CA ARG A 32 9.82 -28.15 -3.12
C ARG A 32 10.44 -28.04 -1.72
N GLN A 33 10.50 -26.84 -1.17
CA GLN A 33 10.99 -26.58 0.20
C GLN A 33 9.92 -26.80 1.28
N ASP A 34 8.72 -27.24 0.91
CA ASP A 34 7.58 -27.44 1.81
C ASP A 34 7.24 -26.20 2.66
N ALA A 35 7.37 -24.99 2.07
CA ALA A 35 7.06 -23.75 2.77
C ALA A 35 5.55 -23.66 3.07
N ARG A 36 5.21 -23.49 4.36
CA ARG A 36 3.80 -23.45 4.84
C ARG A 36 3.28 -22.07 5.18
N ILE A 37 4.15 -21.16 5.61
CA ILE A 37 3.81 -19.75 5.87
C ILE A 37 4.61 -18.92 4.87
N ILE A 38 3.92 -18.16 4.02
CA ILE A 38 4.51 -17.48 2.89
C ILE A 38 4.13 -16.00 2.96
N VAL A 39 5.11 -15.11 2.85
CA VAL A 39 4.91 -13.66 2.82
C VAL A 39 5.14 -13.18 1.39
N GLY A 40 4.08 -12.71 0.74
CA GLY A 40 4.11 -12.18 -0.62
C GLY A 40 4.25 -10.66 -0.64
N LEU A 41 5.33 -10.16 -1.26
CA LEU A 41 5.61 -8.74 -1.40
C LEU A 41 5.76 -8.39 -2.88
N PHE A 42 4.65 -8.07 -3.53
CA PHE A 42 4.58 -7.73 -4.95
C PHE A 42 3.37 -6.82 -5.22
N TYR A 43 3.30 -6.20 -6.40
CA TYR A 43 2.14 -5.41 -6.81
C TYR A 43 0.98 -6.31 -7.23
N GLU A 44 -0.21 -5.73 -7.35
CA GLU A 44 -1.45 -6.44 -7.70
C GLU A 44 -1.34 -7.21 -9.04
N THR A 45 -0.70 -6.61 -10.04
CA THR A 45 -0.44 -7.22 -11.36
C THR A 45 0.41 -8.49 -11.26
N GLU A 46 1.44 -8.47 -10.43
CA GLU A 46 2.32 -9.59 -10.16
C GLU A 46 1.63 -10.62 -9.27
N ALA A 47 0.77 -10.19 -8.35
CA ALA A 47 -0.03 -11.08 -7.51
C ALA A 47 -0.88 -12.02 -8.35
N ARG A 48 -1.54 -11.51 -9.41
CA ARG A 48 -2.33 -12.36 -10.32
C ARG A 48 -1.48 -13.45 -10.99
N LYS A 49 -0.28 -13.11 -11.45
CA LYS A 49 0.66 -14.08 -12.05
C LYS A 49 1.11 -15.12 -11.03
N VAL A 50 1.48 -14.67 -9.83
CA VAL A 50 1.92 -15.55 -8.73
C VAL A 50 0.81 -16.52 -8.36
N PHE A 51 -0.41 -16.02 -8.11
CA PHE A 51 -1.51 -16.87 -7.64
C PHE A 51 -2.03 -17.84 -8.71
N CYS A 52 -1.90 -17.50 -9.99
CA CYS A 52 -2.16 -18.47 -11.05
C CYS A 52 -1.14 -19.63 -11.02
N GLU A 53 0.15 -19.36 -10.76
CA GLU A 53 1.15 -20.43 -10.55
C GLU A 53 0.93 -21.20 -9.24
N VAL A 54 0.50 -20.53 -8.16
CA VAL A 54 0.13 -21.17 -6.89
C VAL A 54 -1.02 -22.16 -7.08
N TYR A 55 -2.02 -21.80 -7.89
CA TYR A 55 -3.11 -22.69 -8.25
C TYR A 55 -2.60 -23.94 -8.99
N LYS A 56 -1.78 -23.75 -10.03
CA LYS A 56 -1.21 -24.86 -10.82
C LYS A 56 -0.34 -25.79 -9.98
N GLU A 57 0.42 -25.22 -9.06
CA GLU A 57 1.28 -25.97 -8.15
C GLU A 57 0.54 -26.53 -6.92
N LYS A 58 -0.75 -26.25 -6.75
CA LYS A 58 -1.54 -26.68 -5.57
C LYS A 58 -0.90 -26.25 -4.24
N LEU A 59 -0.36 -25.03 -4.21
CA LEU A 59 0.29 -24.42 -3.04
C LEU A 59 -0.69 -23.55 -2.23
N TYR A 60 -1.91 -24.05 -2.04
CA TYR A 60 -3.02 -23.38 -1.34
C TYR A 60 -3.86 -24.39 -0.54
N GLY A 61 -4.82 -23.90 0.23
CA GLY A 61 -5.70 -24.72 1.08
C GLY A 61 -5.15 -24.94 2.49
N LYS A 62 -5.70 -25.91 3.22
CA LYS A 62 -5.56 -26.06 4.69
C LYS A 62 -4.13 -26.14 5.26
N ARG A 63 -3.12 -26.37 4.42
CA ARG A 63 -1.72 -26.53 4.84
C ARG A 63 -0.88 -25.27 4.67
N TYR A 64 -1.40 -24.26 3.96
CA TYR A 64 -0.63 -23.08 3.56
C TYR A 64 -1.33 -21.80 4.00
N VAL A 65 -0.56 -20.83 4.47
CA VAL A 65 -1.02 -19.48 4.82
C VAL A 65 -0.20 -18.47 4.03
N TRP A 66 -0.89 -17.59 3.33
CA TRP A 66 -0.30 -16.47 2.61
C TRP A 66 -0.56 -15.16 3.35
N PHE A 67 0.50 -14.39 3.60
CA PHE A 67 0.43 -13.01 4.06
C PHE A 67 0.69 -12.08 2.89
N LEU A 68 -0.24 -11.17 2.60
CA LEU A 68 -0.15 -10.18 1.53
C LEU A 68 -0.30 -8.76 2.08
N ILE A 69 -0.05 -7.79 1.21
CA ILE A 69 -0.27 -6.37 1.49
C ILE A 69 -1.75 -6.05 1.22
N GLY A 70 -2.41 -5.31 2.12
CA GLY A 70 -3.87 -5.07 2.06
C GLY A 70 -4.35 -3.93 1.17
N TRP A 71 -3.48 -3.32 0.38
CA TRP A 71 -3.79 -2.20 -0.52
C TRP A 71 -4.27 -2.57 -1.93
N TYR A 72 -4.47 -3.86 -2.22
CA TYR A 72 -5.06 -4.28 -3.49
C TYR A 72 -6.54 -3.94 -3.55
N ALA A 73 -7.10 -3.74 -4.74
CA ALA A 73 -8.55 -3.61 -4.89
C ALA A 73 -9.27 -4.87 -4.38
N ASP A 74 -10.39 -4.76 -3.68
CA ASP A 74 -11.11 -5.88 -3.04
C ASP A 74 -11.37 -7.08 -3.98
N ASN A 75 -11.57 -6.82 -5.26
CA ASN A 75 -11.86 -7.79 -6.30
C ASN A 75 -10.69 -8.04 -7.28
N TRP A 76 -9.45 -7.72 -6.90
CA TRP A 76 -8.26 -7.75 -7.77
C TRP A 76 -8.04 -9.07 -8.53
N PHE A 77 -8.45 -10.20 -7.95
CA PHE A 77 -8.30 -11.55 -8.51
C PHE A 77 -9.40 -11.93 -9.51
N ARG A 78 -10.51 -11.17 -9.56
CA ARG A 78 -11.62 -11.35 -10.51
C ARG A 78 -11.41 -10.59 -11.82
N ILE A 79 -10.45 -9.68 -11.84
CA ILE A 79 -10.13 -8.87 -13.01
C ILE A 79 -9.53 -9.77 -14.10
N LYS A 80 -10.12 -9.74 -15.30
CA LYS A 80 -9.59 -10.47 -16.46
C LYS A 80 -8.20 -9.96 -16.81
N ASP A 81 -7.21 -10.86 -16.74
CA ASP A 81 -5.82 -10.55 -17.04
C ASP A 81 -5.31 -11.45 -18.18
N PRO A 82 -4.96 -10.90 -19.36
CA PRO A 82 -4.47 -11.68 -20.49
C PRO A 82 -3.07 -12.28 -20.26
N ALA A 83 -2.35 -11.87 -19.21
CA ALA A 83 -1.04 -12.40 -18.88
C ALA A 83 -1.09 -13.70 -18.07
N ILE A 84 -2.29 -14.14 -17.65
CA ILE A 84 -2.49 -15.40 -16.93
C ILE A 84 -3.47 -16.29 -17.70
N ASN A 85 -3.36 -17.61 -17.49
CA ASN A 85 -4.23 -18.61 -18.11
C ASN A 85 -5.19 -19.28 -17.11
N CYS A 86 -5.29 -18.76 -15.89
CA CYS A 86 -6.22 -19.23 -14.88
C CYS A 86 -7.56 -18.49 -14.98
N THR A 87 -8.65 -19.20 -14.74
CA THR A 87 -9.99 -18.64 -14.65
C THR A 87 -10.21 -17.94 -13.31
N GLU A 88 -11.25 -17.10 -13.22
CA GLU A 88 -11.63 -16.44 -11.96
C GLU A 88 -11.90 -17.44 -10.83
N ALA A 89 -12.57 -18.56 -11.12
CA ALA A 89 -12.86 -19.59 -10.12
C ALA A 89 -11.60 -20.26 -9.57
N GLU A 90 -10.62 -20.52 -10.44
CA GLU A 90 -9.33 -21.09 -10.05
C GLU A 90 -8.50 -20.11 -9.22
N MET A 91 -8.53 -18.82 -9.60
CA MET A 91 -7.90 -17.76 -8.82
C MET A 91 -8.55 -17.61 -7.44
N ALA A 92 -9.88 -17.60 -7.37
CA ALA A 92 -10.63 -17.52 -6.12
C ALA A 92 -10.29 -18.68 -5.17
N GLU A 93 -10.14 -19.90 -5.68
CA GLU A 93 -9.71 -21.05 -4.89
C GLU A 93 -8.28 -20.90 -4.34
N ALA A 94 -7.36 -20.32 -5.14
CA ALA A 94 -5.97 -20.16 -4.76
C ALA A 94 -5.70 -19.05 -3.75
N VAL A 95 -6.50 -17.99 -3.77
CA VAL A 95 -6.37 -16.86 -2.82
C VAL A 95 -7.16 -17.06 -1.53
N GLU A 96 -8.01 -18.09 -1.45
CA GLU A 96 -8.88 -18.32 -0.29
C GLU A 96 -8.09 -18.44 1.03
N GLY A 97 -8.49 -17.66 2.03
CA GLY A 97 -7.92 -17.71 3.38
C GLY A 97 -6.55 -17.04 3.55
N HIS A 98 -6.08 -16.24 2.59
CA HIS A 98 -4.92 -15.38 2.80
C HIS A 98 -5.21 -14.27 3.83
N VAL A 99 -4.17 -13.82 4.51
CA VAL A 99 -4.21 -12.73 5.48
C VAL A 99 -3.61 -11.48 4.84
N THR A 100 -4.29 -10.36 4.97
CA THR A 100 -3.76 -9.05 4.58
C THR A 100 -3.45 -8.20 5.79
N THR A 101 -2.46 -7.33 5.66
CA THR A 101 -2.22 -6.26 6.61
C THR A 101 -2.19 -4.93 5.87
N GLU A 102 -2.90 -3.94 6.40
CA GLU A 102 -2.94 -2.57 5.90
C GLU A 102 -2.82 -1.57 7.05
N ILE A 103 -2.68 -0.30 6.71
CA ILE A 103 -2.62 0.80 7.67
C ILE A 103 -3.92 1.58 7.57
N VAL A 104 -4.56 1.84 8.70
CA VAL A 104 -5.72 2.73 8.75
C VAL A 104 -5.25 4.16 8.51
N MET A 105 -5.66 4.75 7.38
CA MET A 105 -5.26 6.09 6.95
C MET A 105 -6.26 7.20 7.34
N LEU A 106 -7.39 6.84 7.96
CA LEU A 106 -8.46 7.76 8.32
C LEU A 106 -8.78 7.60 9.80
N ASN A 107 -8.87 8.71 10.55
CA ASN A 107 -9.26 8.66 11.95
C ASN A 107 -10.70 8.12 12.07
N PRO A 108 -10.94 6.99 12.79
CA PRO A 108 -12.28 6.45 12.97
C PRO A 108 -13.13 7.26 13.95
N GLU A 109 -12.51 8.10 14.78
CA GLU A 109 -13.25 8.93 15.72
C GLU A 109 -13.98 10.09 15.03
N ASN A 110 -15.16 10.43 15.54
CA ASN A 110 -15.95 11.55 15.04
C ASN A 110 -15.50 12.89 15.66
N THR A 111 -14.22 13.22 15.49
CA THR A 111 -13.61 14.47 15.96
C THR A 111 -13.31 15.39 14.78
N ARG A 112 -13.38 16.71 15.01
CA ARG A 112 -13.05 17.71 13.98
C ARG A 112 -11.55 17.98 13.96
N SER A 113 -10.96 17.96 12.76
CA SER A 113 -9.54 18.29 12.52
C SER A 113 -9.29 19.80 12.44
N ILE A 114 -8.04 20.22 12.15
CA ILE A 114 -7.66 21.63 11.98
C ILE A 114 -8.44 22.36 10.88
N SER A 115 -8.90 21.62 9.87
CA SER A 115 -9.75 22.16 8.80
C SER A 115 -11.21 22.35 9.22
N ASN A 116 -11.53 22.09 10.49
CA ASN A 116 -12.88 22.07 11.06
C ASN A 116 -13.82 21.07 10.38
N MET A 117 -13.27 19.97 9.83
CA MET A 117 -14.03 18.87 9.24
C MET A 117 -13.71 17.54 9.94
N THR A 118 -14.73 16.68 10.03
CA THR A 118 -14.60 15.28 10.44
C THR A 118 -14.17 14.40 9.26
N SER A 119 -13.68 13.19 9.55
CA SER A 119 -13.34 12.18 8.55
C SER A 119 -14.49 11.88 7.58
N GLN A 120 -15.72 11.74 8.12
CA GLN A 120 -16.90 11.43 7.32
C GLN A 120 -17.28 12.57 6.36
N GLU A 121 -17.26 13.82 6.84
CA GLU A 121 -17.52 15.00 6.01
C GLU A 121 -16.48 15.14 4.88
N PHE A 122 -15.22 14.81 5.14
CA PHE A 122 -14.16 14.79 4.13
C PHE A 122 -14.46 13.75 3.02
N ILE A 123 -14.79 12.51 3.42
CA ILE A 123 -15.09 11.41 2.49
C ILE A 123 -16.28 11.75 1.60
N GLU A 124 -17.38 12.24 2.18
CA GLU A 124 -18.56 12.64 1.41
C GLU A 124 -18.26 13.76 0.40
N LYS A 125 -17.43 14.73 0.81
CA LYS A 125 -17.02 15.83 -0.06
C LYS A 125 -16.13 15.36 -1.19
N LEU A 126 -15.23 14.39 -0.94
CA LEU A 126 -14.38 13.79 -1.96
C LEU A 126 -15.21 12.98 -2.96
N GLN A 127 -16.12 12.13 -2.47
CA GLN A 127 -17.02 11.33 -3.31
C GLN A 127 -17.86 12.20 -4.25
N LYS A 128 -18.44 13.28 -3.73
CA LYS A 128 -19.19 14.27 -4.54
C LYS A 128 -18.34 14.90 -5.65
N ARG A 129 -17.02 15.04 -5.46
CA ARG A 129 -16.10 15.60 -6.47
C ARG A 129 -15.66 14.60 -7.51
N LEU A 130 -15.51 13.32 -7.13
CA LEU A 130 -15.06 12.27 -8.03
C LEU A 130 -16.18 11.81 -8.98
N GLY A 131 -17.43 11.76 -8.49
CA GLY A 131 -18.59 11.32 -9.28
C GLY A 131 -18.53 9.85 -9.71
N LYS A 132 -17.65 9.05 -9.06
CA LYS A 132 -17.46 7.60 -9.28
C LYS A 132 -17.55 6.85 -7.96
N ASN A 133 -17.75 5.54 -8.03
CA ASN A 133 -17.70 4.67 -6.85
C ASN A 133 -16.27 4.70 -6.25
N PRO A 134 -16.12 4.95 -4.93
CA PRO A 134 -14.84 4.78 -4.22
C PRO A 134 -14.11 3.47 -4.51
N GLU A 135 -14.85 2.37 -4.59
CA GLU A 135 -14.31 1.01 -4.80
C GLU A 135 -13.62 0.87 -6.18
N GLU A 136 -13.98 1.71 -7.14
CA GLU A 136 -13.40 1.73 -8.49
C GLU A 136 -12.36 2.84 -8.65
N THR A 137 -12.08 3.60 -7.58
CA THR A 137 -11.15 4.73 -7.61
C THR A 137 -9.85 4.34 -6.92
N GLY A 138 -8.82 4.05 -7.72
CA GLY A 138 -7.48 3.78 -7.19
C GLY A 138 -6.96 4.95 -6.35
N GLY A 139 -6.32 4.65 -5.22
CA GLY A 139 -5.73 5.64 -4.32
C GLY A 139 -6.73 6.35 -3.40
N PHE A 140 -7.98 5.88 -3.31
CA PHE A 140 -9.02 6.53 -2.50
C PHE A 140 -8.68 6.52 -1.00
N GLN A 141 -8.10 5.43 -0.49
CA GLN A 141 -7.73 5.28 0.91
C GLN A 141 -6.61 6.26 1.33
N GLU A 142 -5.72 6.62 0.41
CA GLU A 142 -4.58 7.50 0.64
C GLU A 142 -4.92 8.99 0.48
N ALA A 143 -6.12 9.33 0.01
CA ALA A 143 -6.54 10.71 -0.19
C ALA A 143 -6.41 11.63 1.06
N PRO A 144 -6.68 11.18 2.30
CA PRO A 144 -6.45 11.97 3.51
C PRO A 144 -4.98 12.37 3.68
N LEU A 145 -4.02 11.51 3.29
CA LEU A 145 -2.60 11.81 3.39
C LEU A 145 -2.20 12.98 2.49
N ALA A 146 -2.72 13.01 1.26
CA ALA A 146 -2.49 14.12 0.34
C ALA A 146 -3.13 15.43 0.85
N TYR A 147 -4.31 15.33 1.48
CA TYR A 147 -4.98 16.46 2.11
C TYR A 147 -4.13 17.04 3.25
N ASP A 148 -3.62 16.18 4.13
CA ASP A 148 -2.80 16.58 5.28
C ASP A 148 -1.41 17.07 4.86
N ALA A 149 -0.83 16.55 3.78
CA ALA A 149 0.45 17.01 3.25
C ALA A 149 0.40 18.51 2.86
N ILE A 150 -0.69 18.95 2.23
CA ILE A 150 -0.88 20.35 1.86
C ILE A 150 -1.13 21.22 3.10
N TRP A 151 -1.88 20.73 4.08
CA TRP A 151 -2.04 21.44 5.36
C TRP A 151 -0.73 21.58 6.12
N ALA A 152 0.07 20.52 6.21
CA ALA A 152 1.37 20.55 6.85
C ALA A 152 2.31 21.54 6.17
N LEU A 153 2.34 21.55 4.83
CA LEU A 153 3.09 22.54 4.05
C LEU A 153 2.64 23.97 4.36
N ALA A 154 1.33 24.24 4.33
CA ALA A 154 0.79 25.57 4.59
C ALA A 154 1.12 26.06 6.01
N LEU A 155 1.01 25.20 7.02
CA LEU A 155 1.35 25.52 8.40
C LEU A 155 2.85 25.76 8.59
N ALA A 156 3.69 24.96 7.95
CA ALA A 156 5.14 25.14 7.97
C ALA A 156 5.53 26.48 7.33
N LEU A 157 5.02 26.78 6.13
CA LEU A 157 5.28 28.05 5.45
C LEU A 157 4.79 29.26 6.24
N ASN A 158 3.63 29.15 6.91
CA ASN A 158 3.11 30.22 7.76
C ASN A 158 4.08 30.55 8.91
N LYS A 159 4.60 29.52 9.60
CA LYS A 159 5.60 29.70 10.65
C LYS A 159 6.92 30.25 10.11
N THR A 160 7.41 29.70 9.00
CA THR A 160 8.66 30.15 8.36
C THR A 160 8.58 31.60 7.90
N SER A 161 7.45 32.03 7.33
CA SER A 161 7.24 33.42 6.90
C SER A 161 7.42 34.40 8.07
N ALA A 162 6.84 34.10 9.23
CA ALA A 162 6.99 34.92 10.43
C ALA A 162 8.45 35.02 10.91
N GLU A 163 9.25 33.96 10.77
CA GLU A 163 10.67 33.99 11.13
C GLU A 163 11.54 34.71 10.09
N LEU A 164 11.22 34.58 8.80
CA LEU A 164 11.97 35.26 7.73
C LEU A 164 11.81 36.78 7.80
N VAL A 165 10.62 37.28 8.13
CA VAL A 165 10.36 38.72 8.29
C VAL A 165 11.27 39.33 9.36
N LYS A 166 11.59 38.61 10.45
CA LYS A 166 12.53 39.06 11.48
C LYS A 166 13.96 39.22 10.96
N LYS A 167 14.30 38.53 9.87
CA LYS A 167 15.60 38.60 9.17
C LYS A 167 15.57 39.53 7.95
N GLY A 168 14.45 40.22 7.69
CA GLY A 168 14.28 41.06 6.49
C GLY A 168 14.18 40.27 5.18
N LEU A 169 13.84 38.97 5.26
CA LEU A 169 13.67 38.07 4.12
C LEU A 169 12.20 37.68 3.96
N ARG A 170 11.84 37.21 2.78
CA ARG A 170 10.51 36.67 2.48
C ARG A 170 10.60 35.36 1.71
N LEU A 171 9.48 34.66 1.61
CA LEU A 171 9.40 33.40 0.86
C LEU A 171 9.69 33.61 -0.64
N GLU A 172 9.34 34.77 -1.19
CA GLU A 172 9.56 35.13 -2.59
C GLU A 172 11.04 35.34 -2.94
N ASP A 173 11.90 35.54 -1.93
CA ASP A 173 13.34 35.74 -2.12
C ASP A 173 14.08 34.39 -2.26
N PHE A 174 13.34 33.27 -2.26
CA PHE A 174 13.86 31.93 -2.49
C PHE A 174 14.43 31.75 -3.89
N ASN A 175 15.63 31.16 -3.94
CA ASN A 175 16.16 30.49 -5.11
C ASN A 175 17.11 29.38 -4.64
N TYR A 176 17.42 28.43 -5.52
CA TYR A 176 18.24 27.26 -5.19
C TYR A 176 19.68 27.57 -4.73
N ASN A 177 20.15 28.82 -4.88
CA ASN A 177 21.50 29.25 -4.48
C ASN A 177 21.51 30.12 -3.21
N ASN A 178 20.34 30.51 -2.68
CA ASN A 178 20.26 31.42 -1.53
C ASN A 178 20.38 30.65 -0.19
N LYS A 179 21.62 30.47 0.26
CA LYS A 179 21.94 29.76 1.52
C LYS A 179 21.30 30.37 2.77
N ASN A 180 20.93 31.65 2.76
CA ASN A 180 20.26 32.27 3.89
C ASN A 180 18.80 31.79 4.08
N ILE A 181 18.26 31.09 3.07
CA ILE A 181 16.91 30.51 3.07
C ILE A 181 16.96 28.97 2.99
N THR A 182 17.95 28.41 2.29
CA THR A 182 18.03 26.95 2.05
C THR A 182 18.78 26.16 3.11
N ASP A 183 19.64 26.79 3.92
CA ASP A 183 20.44 26.18 4.99
C ASP A 183 19.97 26.68 6.38
#